data_AF-A0A537W3Q1-F1
#
_entry.id   AF-A0A537W3Q1-F1
#
_cell.length_a   1.000
_cell.length_b   1.000
_cell.length_c   1.000
_cell.angle_alpha   90.00
_cell.angle_beta   90.00
_cell.angle_gamma   90.00
#
_symmetry.space_group_name_H-M   'P 1'
#
loop_
_entity.id
_entity.type
_entity.pdbx_description
1 polymer ?
#
loop_
_entity_poly.entity_id
_entity_poly.type
_entity_poly.pdbx_seq_one_letter_code
_entity_poly.pdbx_strand_id
1 'polypeptide(L)'
;MLPIAFHALITGAIFAALLAIGWGGNLLDALGLAPHDRGIQIAILALMLGLCVGLAFSAVPLMVLIVLGFQVRIGNAGVPPIRTLIAHQRTIVFVLWGLMAAGLLIAVPAAILDGAFEAIEFQR
;
A
#
# COMPACT_ATOMS: atom_id res chain seq x y z
N MET A 1 9.96 -13.53 11.31
CA MET A 1 8.79 -13.33 10.42
C MET A 1 7.58 -13.32 11.32
N LEU A 2 6.80 -12.24 11.34
CA LEU A 2 5.55 -12.19 12.12
C LEU A 2 4.52 -13.15 11.51
N PRO A 3 3.51 -13.61 12.27
CA PRO A 3 2.52 -14.55 11.76
C PRO A 3 1.69 -13.94 10.62
N ILE A 4 1.12 -14.79 9.76
CA ILE A 4 0.27 -14.36 8.63
C ILE A 4 -0.93 -13.53 9.10
N ALA A 5 -1.52 -13.88 10.24
CA ALA A 5 -2.64 -13.15 10.84
C ALA A 5 -2.29 -11.70 11.18
N PHE A 6 -1.05 -11.46 11.62
CA PHE A 6 -0.58 -10.10 11.92
C PHE A 6 -0.47 -9.24 10.67
N HIS A 7 0.11 -9.79 9.60
CA HIS A 7 0.19 -9.06 8.32
C HIS A 7 -1.18 -8.84 7.69
N ALA A 8 -2.09 -9.82 7.81
CA ALA A 8 -3.47 -9.70 7.36
C ALA A 8 -4.22 -8.61 8.13
N LEU A 9 -4.03 -8.53 9.45
CA LEU A 9 -4.64 -7.50 10.28
C LEU A 9 -4.15 -6.11 9.90
N ILE A 10 -2.83 -5.90 9.74
CA ILE A 10 -2.28 -4.60 9.36
C ILE A 10 -2.76 -4.20 7.96
N THR A 11 -2.63 -5.10 6.98
CA THR A 11 -3.03 -4.82 5.59
C THR A 11 -4.53 -4.51 5.53
N GLY A 12 -5.34 -5.31 6.22
CA GLY A 12 -6.79 -5.12 6.30
C GLY A 12 -7.17 -3.82 7.01
N ALA A 13 -6.50 -3.45 8.09
CA ALA A 13 -6.74 -2.19 8.80
C ALA A 13 -6.41 -0.97 7.94
N ILE A 14 -5.27 -0.98 7.24
CA ILE A 14 -4.88 0.12 6.34
C ILE A 14 -5.87 0.22 5.17
N PHE A 15 -6.26 -0.93 4.59
CA PHE A 15 -7.25 -0.96 3.52
C PHE A 15 -8.62 -0.44 3.98
N ALA A 16 -9.08 -0.84 5.16
CA ALA A 16 -10.31 -0.34 5.74
C ALA A 16 -10.25 1.16 6.01
N ALA A 17 -9.09 1.68 6.47
CA ALA A 17 -8.89 3.11 6.65
C ALA A 17 -8.96 3.88 5.31
N LEU A 18 -8.37 3.34 4.24
CA LEU A 18 -8.47 3.91 2.89
C LEU A 18 -9.93 4.00 2.43
N LEU A 19 -10.71 2.94 2.61
CA LEU A 19 -12.13 2.92 2.28
C LEU A 19 -12.93 3.92 3.13
N ALA A 20 -12.70 3.93 4.44
CA ALA A 20 -13.41 4.83 5.36
C ALA A 20 -13.15 6.31 5.03
N ILE A 21 -11.91 6.66 4.72
CA ILE A 21 -11.55 8.03 4.35
C ILE A 21 -12.08 8.37 2.95
N GLY A 22 -11.95 7.49 1.97
CA GLY A 22 -12.42 7.73 0.61
C GLY A 22 -13.95 7.89 0.54
N TRP A 23 -14.69 6.98 1.17
CA TRP A 23 -16.15 7.09 1.26
C TRP A 23 -16.59 8.25 2.16
N GLY A 24 -15.90 8.49 3.27
CA GLY A 24 -16.17 9.61 4.16
C GLY A 24 -15.97 10.96 3.46
N GLY A 25 -14.90 11.12 2.69
CA GLY A 25 -14.64 12.32 1.89
C GLY A 25 -15.73 12.54 0.84
N ASN A 26 -16.10 11.50 0.10
CA ASN A 26 -17.17 11.59 -0.90
C ASN A 26 -18.54 11.91 -0.28
N LEU A 27 -18.83 11.39 0.91
CA LEU A 27 -20.06 11.70 1.63
C LEU A 27 -20.08 13.16 2.12
N LEU A 28 -18.97 13.65 2.67
CA LEU A 28 -18.85 15.04 3.10
C LEU A 28 -19.00 16.01 1.93
N ASP A 29 -18.46 15.66 0.77
CA ASP A 29 -18.60 16.44 -0.46
C ASP A 29 -20.07 16.46 -0.95
N ALA A 30 -20.73 15.30 -0.97
CA ALA A 30 -22.15 15.21 -1.32
C ALA A 30 -23.07 16.02 -0.37
N LEU A 31 -22.67 16.25 0.87
CA LEU A 31 -23.40 17.07 1.86
C LEU A 31 -23.01 18.56 1.81
N GLY A 32 -22.05 18.95 0.96
CA GLY A 32 -21.52 20.32 0.91
C GLY A 32 -20.71 20.71 2.14
N LEU A 33 -20.25 19.73 2.94
CA LEU A 33 -19.49 19.91 4.17
C LEU A 33 -17.98 19.70 3.95
N ALA A 34 -17.55 19.44 2.72
CA ALA A 34 -16.15 19.22 2.39
C ALA A 34 -15.30 20.47 2.71
N PRO A 35 -14.16 20.30 3.41
CA PRO A 35 -13.21 21.39 3.60
C PRO A 35 -12.59 21.81 2.26
N HIS A 36 -12.70 23.10 1.95
CA HIS A 36 -12.10 23.70 0.75
C HIS A 36 -10.77 24.41 1.06
N ASP A 37 -10.28 24.31 2.29
CA ASP A 37 -8.99 24.87 2.68
C ASP A 37 -7.84 24.09 2.03
N ARG A 38 -6.93 24.82 1.37
CA ARG A 38 -5.80 24.24 0.63
C ARG A 38 -4.86 23.43 1.55
N GLY A 39 -4.63 23.90 2.77
CA GLY A 39 -3.79 23.19 3.74
C GLY A 39 -4.40 21.84 4.15
N ILE A 40 -5.71 21.82 4.38
CA ILE A 40 -6.45 20.59 4.71
C ILE A 40 -6.42 19.60 3.54
N GLN A 41 -6.62 20.06 2.30
CA GLN A 41 -6.60 19.18 1.12
C GLN A 41 -5.23 18.53 0.89
N ILE A 42 -4.14 19.30 1.03
CA ILE A 42 -2.78 18.76 0.93
C ILE A 42 -2.52 17.74 2.04
N ALA A 43 -2.96 18.02 3.27
CA ALA A 43 -2.81 17.10 4.39
C ALA A 43 -3.55 15.77 4.16
N ILE A 44 -4.79 15.83 3.63
CA ILE A 44 -5.57 14.64 3.28
C ILE A 44 -4.89 13.85 2.15
N LEU A 45 -4.38 14.52 1.12
CA LEU A 45 -3.68 13.87 0.01
C LEU A 45 -2.40 13.18 0.48
N ALA A 46 -1.59 13.86 1.31
CA ALA A 46 -0.40 13.28 1.91
C ALA A 46 -0.72 12.06 2.80
N LEU A 47 -1.80 12.13 3.58
CA LEU A 47 -2.29 11.01 4.38
C LEU A 47 -2.73 9.83 3.49
N MET A 48 -3.50 10.10 2.44
CA MET A 48 -3.95 9.08 1.48
C MET A 48 -2.77 8.41 0.79
N LEU A 49 -1.80 9.19 0.31
CA LEU A 49 -0.57 8.65 -0.26
C LEU A 49 0.19 7.79 0.75
N GLY A 50 0.34 8.26 1.98
CA GLY A 50 1.00 7.51 3.06
C GLY A 50 0.30 6.17 3.36
N LEU A 51 -1.03 6.17 3.41
CA LEU A 51 -1.82 4.95 3.60
C LEU A 51 -1.72 4.01 2.39
N CYS A 52 -1.73 4.52 1.16
CA CYS A 52 -1.51 3.73 -0.05
C CYS A 52 -0.13 3.07 -0.07
N VAL A 53 0.93 3.83 0.25
CA VAL A 53 2.29 3.30 0.38
C VAL A 53 2.35 2.27 1.50
N GLY A 54 1.79 2.57 2.67
CA GLY A 54 1.71 1.63 3.79
C GLY A 54 0.98 0.34 3.42
N LEU A 55 -0.13 0.42 2.68
CA LEU A 55 -0.87 -0.73 2.18
C LEU A 55 0.01 -1.58 1.26
N ALA A 56 0.65 -0.94 0.29
CA ALA A 56 1.49 -1.62 -0.67
C ALA A 56 2.64 -2.38 0.02
N PHE A 57 3.37 -1.73 0.93
CA PHE A 57 4.46 -2.36 1.68
C PHE A 57 3.97 -3.47 2.63
N SER A 58 2.83 -3.28 3.30
CA SER A 58 2.26 -4.28 4.20
C SER A 58 1.71 -5.52 3.48
N ALA A 59 1.18 -5.35 2.27
CA ALA A 59 0.63 -6.44 1.47
C ALA A 59 1.70 -7.42 0.96
N VAL A 60 2.94 -6.96 0.72
CA VAL A 60 4.03 -7.82 0.22
C VAL A 60 4.26 -9.07 1.07
N PRO A 61 4.60 -8.98 2.38
CA PRO A 61 4.82 -10.17 3.21
C PRO A 61 3.57 -11.04 3.32
N LEU A 62 2.38 -10.44 3.33
CA LEU A 62 1.12 -11.18 3.34
C LEU A 62 0.97 -12.04 2.07
N MET A 63 1.15 -11.45 0.89
CA MET A 63 1.06 -12.16 -0.39
C MET A 63 2.09 -13.28 -0.49
N VAL A 64 3.34 -13.02 -0.10
CA VAL A 64 4.41 -14.04 -0.09
C VAL A 64 4.04 -15.21 0.83
N LEU A 65 3.55 -14.93 2.04
CA LEU A 65 3.11 -15.96 2.99
C LEU A 65 1.92 -16.76 2.47
N ILE A 66 0.94 -16.11 1.83
CA ILE A 66 -0.22 -16.78 1.24
C ILE A 66 0.21 -17.72 0.12
N VAL A 67 1.02 -17.23 -0.82
CA VAL A 67 1.47 -18.01 -1.98
C VAL A 67 2.31 -19.21 -1.55
N LEU A 68 3.32 -19.00 -0.69
CA LEU A 68 4.16 -20.11 -0.23
C LEU A 68 3.40 -21.07 0.68
N GLY A 69 2.54 -20.55 1.56
CA GLY A 69 1.68 -21.37 2.41
C GLY A 69 0.73 -22.25 1.59
N PHE A 70 0.17 -21.70 0.50
CA PHE A 70 -0.65 -22.47 -0.43
C PHE A 70 0.15 -23.58 -1.12
N GLN A 71 1.34 -23.28 -1.64
CA GLN A 71 2.23 -24.27 -2.26
C GLN A 71 2.60 -25.42 -1.32
N VAL A 72 2.82 -25.12 -0.03
CA VAL A 72 3.06 -26.14 1.00
C VAL A 72 1.81 -27.00 1.21
N ARG A 73 0.62 -26.40 1.30
CA ARG A 73 -0.65 -27.13 1.53
C ARG A 73 -1.03 -28.08 0.41
N ILE A 74 -0.68 -27.76 -0.83
CA ILE A 74 -0.93 -28.65 -1.99
C ILE A 74 0.17 -29.71 -2.19
N GLY A 75 1.15 -29.80 -1.29
CA GLY A 75 2.19 -30.83 -1.30
C GLY A 75 3.46 -30.47 -2.10
N ASN A 76 3.58 -29.24 -2.62
CA ASN A 76 4.71 -28.84 -3.46
C ASN A 76 5.97 -28.44 -2.68
N ALA A 77 6.00 -28.64 -1.35
CA ALA A 77 7.13 -28.24 -0.50
C ALA A 77 8.47 -28.90 -0.92
N GLY A 78 8.42 -30.11 -1.49
CA GLY A 78 9.60 -30.84 -1.95
C GLY A 78 10.11 -30.42 -3.33
N VAL A 79 9.32 -29.64 -4.09
CA VAL A 79 9.66 -29.25 -5.46
C VAL A 79 10.82 -28.23 -5.41
N PRO A 80 11.95 -28.47 -6.10
CA PRO A 80 13.17 -27.66 -5.95
C PRO A 80 13.00 -26.14 -6.03
N PRO A 81 12.22 -25.56 -6.98
CA PRO A 81 11.94 -24.13 -6.99
C PRO A 81 11.18 -23.66 -5.74
N ILE A 82 10.14 -24.37 -5.31
CA ILE A 82 9.33 -24.01 -4.13
C ILE A 82 10.17 -24.10 -2.85
N ARG A 83 10.99 -25.16 -2.71
CA ARG A 83 11.90 -25.31 -1.57
C ARG A 83 12.88 -24.13 -1.47
N THR A 84 13.41 -23.69 -2.60
CA THR A 84 14.31 -22.53 -2.67
C THR A 84 13.60 -21.24 -2.27
N LEU A 85 12.38 -21.03 -2.77
CA LEU A 85 11.57 -19.85 -2.43
C LEU A 85 11.20 -19.80 -0.95
N ILE A 86 10.87 -20.94 -0.33
CA ILE A 86 10.62 -21.04 1.11
C ILE A 86 11.89 -20.67 1.90
N ALA A 87 13.05 -21.21 1.51
CA ALA A 87 14.32 -20.92 2.18
C ALA A 87 14.72 -19.43 2.08
N HIS A 88 14.33 -18.75 1.00
CA HIS A 88 14.68 -17.34 0.74
C HIS A 88 13.50 -16.38 0.93
N GLN A 89 12.44 -16.79 1.61
CA GLN A 89 11.23 -15.99 1.82
C GLN A 89 11.55 -14.56 2.31
N ARG A 90 12.50 -14.43 3.25
CA ARG A 90 12.92 -13.13 3.79
C ARG A 90 13.56 -12.24 2.75
N THR A 91 14.44 -12.82 1.94
CA THR A 91 15.11 -12.11 0.86
C THR A 91 14.11 -11.64 -0.18
N ILE A 92 13.11 -12.47 -0.54
CA ILE A 92 12.06 -12.09 -1.50
C ILE A 92 11.32 -10.85 -1.00
N VAL A 93 10.89 -10.82 0.27
CA VAL A 93 10.20 -9.65 0.85
C VAL A 93 11.08 -8.39 0.79
N PHE A 94 12.35 -8.49 1.17
CA PHE A 94 13.27 -7.34 1.12
C PHE A 94 13.54 -6.84 -0.30
N VAL A 95 13.69 -7.74 -1.27
CA VAL A 95 13.90 -7.37 -2.67
C VAL A 95 12.67 -6.64 -3.22
N LEU A 96 11.46 -7.15 -2.91
CA LEU A 96 10.22 -6.50 -3.31
C LEU A 96 10.06 -5.12 -2.65
N TRP A 97 10.35 -5.00 -1.36
CA TRP A 97 10.37 -3.70 -0.67
C TRP A 97 11.41 -2.75 -1.26
N GLY A 98 12.61 -3.24 -1.60
CA GLY A 98 13.65 -2.44 -2.23
C GLY A 98 13.21 -1.91 -3.61
N LEU A 99 12.59 -2.74 -4.43
CA LEU A 99 12.05 -2.35 -5.73
C LEU A 99 10.94 -1.30 -5.58
N MET A 100 10.04 -1.50 -4.61
CA MET A 100 8.98 -0.52 -4.32
C MET A 100 9.52 0.80 -3.80
N ALA A 101 10.53 0.77 -2.91
CA ALA A 101 11.19 1.96 -2.40
C ALA A 101 11.90 2.71 -3.53
N ALA A 102 12.58 2.00 -4.43
CA ALA A 102 13.20 2.59 -5.62
C ALA A 102 12.16 3.24 -6.54
N GLY A 103 11.03 2.56 -6.78
CA GLY A 103 9.91 3.13 -7.53
C GLY A 103 9.36 4.39 -6.88
N LEU A 104 9.16 4.39 -5.56
CA LEU A 104 8.67 5.54 -4.80
C LEU A 104 9.64 6.73 -4.85
N LEU A 105 10.95 6.47 -4.77
CA LEU A 105 12.00 7.50 -4.89
C LEU A 105 11.99 8.21 -6.25
N ILE A 106 11.50 7.56 -7.30
CA ILE A 106 11.35 8.14 -8.63
C ILE A 106 9.98 8.81 -8.77
N ALA A 107 8.93 8.13 -8.32
CA ALA A 107 7.55 8.56 -8.49
C ALA A 107 7.21 9.84 -7.70
N VAL A 108 7.72 9.98 -6.46
CA VAL A 108 7.39 11.14 -5.62
C VAL A 108 7.95 12.44 -6.22
N PRO A 109 9.24 12.55 -6.58
CA PRO A 109 9.76 13.74 -7.24
C PRO A 109 9.08 14.02 -8.58
N ALA A 110 8.82 13.00 -9.39
CA ALA A 110 8.13 13.17 -10.67
C ALA A 110 6.73 13.77 -10.48
N ALA A 111 5.94 13.24 -9.53
CA ALA A 111 4.63 13.79 -9.21
C ALA A 111 4.70 15.24 -8.69
N ILE A 112 5.72 15.59 -7.90
CA ILE A 112 5.92 16.97 -7.44
C ILE A 112 6.23 17.89 -8.63
N LEU A 113 7.12 17.48 -9.53
CA LEU A 113 7.51 18.25 -10.72
C LEU A 113 6.36 18.40 -11.74
N ASP A 114 5.47 17.41 -11.83
CA ASP A 114 4.26 17.44 -12.67
C ASP A 114 3.12 18.25 -12.05
N GLY A 115 3.34 18.91 -10.90
CA GLY A 115 2.35 19.77 -10.26
C GLY A 115 1.22 19.01 -9.56
N ALA A 116 1.45 17.78 -9.09
CA ALA A 116 0.43 17.00 -8.36
C ALA A 116 -0.15 17.73 -7.14
N PHE A 117 0.58 18.69 -6.58
CA PHE A 117 0.13 19.54 -5.47
C PHE A 117 -0.30 20.95 -5.90
N GLU A 118 -0.08 21.32 -7.16
CA GLU A 118 -0.48 22.60 -7.77
C GLU A 118 -1.81 22.49 -8.54
N ALA A 119 -2.17 21.28 -9.02
CA ALA A 119 -3.39 20.99 -9.78
C ALA A 119 -4.72 21.33 -9.06
N ILE A 120 -4.67 21.67 -7.77
CA ILE A 120 -5.82 22.19 -7.00
C ILE A 120 -6.19 23.63 -7.45
N GLU A 121 -5.32 24.33 -8.19
CA GLU A 121 -5.49 25.74 -8.54
C GLU A 121 -6.45 26.02 -9.71
N PHE A 122 -6.82 25.02 -10.52
CA PHE A 122 -7.61 25.22 -11.76
C PHE A 122 -9.08 24.80 -11.73
N GLN A 123 -9.63 24.37 -10.59
CA GLN A 123 -11.09 24.15 -10.43
C GLN A 123 -11.80 25.33 -9.74
N ARG A 124 -11.54 26.55 -10.21
CA ARG A 124 -12.44 27.69 -9.97
C ARG A 124 -13.40 27.87 -11.13
#